data_AF-A0A2D5RPY9-F1
#
_entry.id   AF-A0A2D5RPY9-F1
#
_cell.length_a   1.000
_cell.length_b   1.000
_cell.length_c   1.000
_cell.angle_alpha   90.00
_cell.angle_beta   90.00
_cell.angle_gamma   90.00
#
_symmetry.space_group_name_H-M   'P 1'
#
loop_
_entity.id
_entity.type
_entity.pdbx_description
1 polymer ?
#
loop_
_entity_poly.entity_id
_entity_poly.type
_entity_poly.pdbx_seq_one_letter_code
_entity_poly.pdbx_strand_id
1 'polypeptide(L)'
;MSISNSKAIAAGFAMLFFITLLIIAIITLLVPSWLELLAQFGSARPLIVISYSGNLMPGAILGLLVMLAFVIFQLTVRIRGKVALSLVNKVNSFTGKAMVASLVATFAGSFALGYWLDNKAEHAGYQPCPMFTLLSNRVTYTAWVQNEALCYDSDVRRIVSRGTVAETIQVERHLEQRLKQQAAKLRFLEQEEALRRARQTQNTANDN
;
A
#
# COMPACT_ATOMS: atom_id res chain seq x y z
N MET A 1 -32.78 28.42 29.15
CA MET A 1 -31.60 27.69 28.63
C MET A 1 -30.46 28.70 28.52
N SER A 2 -29.35 28.58 29.27
CA SER A 2 -28.32 29.63 29.27
C SER A 2 -27.62 29.70 27.90
N ILE A 3 -27.28 30.91 27.47
CA ILE A 3 -26.58 31.19 26.19
C ILE A 3 -25.27 30.38 26.06
N SER A 4 -24.66 29.99 27.19
CA SER A 4 -23.46 29.14 27.21
C SER A 4 -23.69 27.71 26.70
N ASN A 5 -24.87 27.12 26.96
CA ASN A 5 -25.17 25.75 26.54
C ASN A 5 -25.42 25.66 25.03
N SER A 6 -26.02 26.69 24.43
CA SER A 6 -26.27 26.74 22.98
C SER A 6 -24.97 26.72 22.17
N LYS A 7 -23.99 27.56 22.55
CA LYS A 7 -22.67 27.58 21.90
C LYS A 7 -21.94 26.25 22.03
N ALA A 8 -22.05 25.62 23.20
CA ALA A 8 -21.37 24.37 23.51
C ALA A 8 -22.00 23.16 22.78
N ILE A 9 -23.30 23.20 22.50
CA ILE A 9 -24.01 22.21 21.68
C ILE A 9 -23.65 22.41 20.19
N ALA A 10 -23.67 23.65 19.69
CA ALA A 10 -23.28 23.95 18.32
C ALA A 10 -21.83 23.51 18.01
N ALA A 11 -20.90 23.77 18.93
CA ALA A 11 -19.51 23.30 18.80
C ALA A 11 -19.41 21.76 18.76
N GLY A 12 -20.24 21.05 19.54
CA GLY A 12 -20.26 19.58 19.52
C GLY A 12 -20.76 19.03 18.18
N PHE A 13 -21.78 19.63 17.58
CA PHE A 13 -22.24 19.23 16.24
C PHE A 13 -21.20 19.53 15.16
N ALA A 14 -20.53 20.68 15.22
CA ALA A 14 -19.45 21.02 14.29
C ALA A 14 -18.28 20.02 14.40
N MET A 15 -17.90 19.66 15.63
CA MET A 15 -16.85 18.66 15.87
C MET A 15 -17.25 17.27 15.36
N LEU A 16 -18.51 16.85 15.56
CA LEU A 16 -19.03 15.59 15.04
C LEU A 16 -18.93 15.57 13.52
N PHE A 17 -19.42 16.61 12.85
CA PHE A 17 -19.36 16.74 11.40
C PHE A 17 -17.91 16.68 10.87
N PHE A 18 -16.99 17.40 11.52
CA PHE A 18 -15.59 17.38 11.15
C PHE A 18 -14.95 16.00 11.30
N ILE A 19 -15.18 15.32 12.44
CA ILE A 19 -14.66 13.96 12.67
C ILE A 19 -15.24 12.98 11.64
N THR A 20 -16.53 13.07 11.33
CA THR A 20 -17.14 12.20 10.32
C THR A 20 -16.55 12.43 8.93
N LEU A 21 -16.33 13.69 8.53
CA LEU A 21 -15.68 14.00 7.26
C LEU A 21 -14.24 13.50 7.22
N LEU A 22 -13.51 13.61 8.32
CA LEU A 22 -12.14 13.12 8.42
C LEU A 22 -12.08 11.59 8.27
N ILE A 23 -12.99 10.85 8.93
CA ILE A 23 -13.09 9.39 8.77
C ILE A 23 -13.40 9.03 7.32
N ILE A 24 -14.36 9.71 6.69
CA ILE A 24 -14.71 9.48 5.29
C ILE A 24 -13.50 9.75 4.40
N ALA A 25 -12.79 10.87 4.59
CA ALA A 25 -11.61 11.22 3.80
C ALA A 25 -10.48 10.19 3.95
N ILE A 26 -10.23 9.70 5.17
CA ILE A 26 -9.24 8.63 5.41
C ILE A 26 -9.64 7.36 4.67
N ILE A 27 -10.92 6.96 4.77
CA ILE A 27 -11.42 5.76 4.11
C ILE A 27 -11.31 5.89 2.58
N THR A 28 -11.78 6.99 2.00
CA THR A 28 -11.81 7.16 0.54
C THR A 28 -10.43 7.33 -0.07
N LEU A 29 -9.46 7.90 0.65
CA LEU A 29 -8.10 8.07 0.14
C LEU A 29 -7.22 6.83 0.35
N LEU A 30 -7.33 6.15 1.49
CA LEU A 30 -6.39 5.09 1.85
C LEU A 30 -6.91 3.67 1.58
N VAL A 31 -8.22 3.41 1.67
CA VAL A 31 -8.75 2.05 1.40
C VAL A 31 -8.47 1.58 -0.03
N PRO A 32 -8.68 2.40 -1.09
CA PRO A 32 -8.42 1.95 -2.45
C PRO A 32 -6.96 1.55 -2.65
N SER A 33 -6.03 2.36 -2.14
CA SER A 33 -4.59 2.08 -2.19
C SER A 33 -4.23 0.75 -1.52
N TRP A 34 -4.88 0.44 -0.39
CA TRP A 34 -4.66 -0.81 0.34
C TRP A 34 -5.25 -2.03 -0.38
N LEU A 35 -6.44 -1.89 -0.97
CA LEU A 35 -7.07 -2.95 -1.77
C LEU A 35 -6.28 -3.24 -3.04
N GLU A 36 -5.76 -2.21 -3.71
CA GLU A 36 -4.88 -2.36 -4.87
C GLU A 36 -3.59 -3.12 -4.50
N LEU A 37 -2.99 -2.80 -3.35
CA LEU A 37 -1.83 -3.54 -2.84
C LEU A 37 -2.15 -5.02 -2.60
N LEU A 38 -3.30 -5.32 -1.99
CA LEU A 38 -3.76 -6.69 -1.79
C LEU A 38 -4.00 -7.43 -3.11
N ALA A 39 -4.52 -6.74 -4.12
CA ALA A 39 -4.72 -7.29 -5.45
C ALA A 39 -3.41 -7.56 -6.19
N GLN A 40 -2.35 -6.77 -5.96
CA GLN A 40 -1.02 -7.00 -6.55
C GLN A 40 -0.39 -8.32 -6.11
N PHE A 41 -0.61 -8.76 -4.86
CA PHE A 41 -0.11 -10.07 -4.42
C PHE A 41 -0.75 -11.23 -5.20
N GLY A 42 -1.96 -11.06 -5.73
CA GLY A 42 -2.65 -12.08 -6.52
C GLY A 42 -2.29 -12.09 -8.01
N SER A 43 -1.62 -11.06 -8.53
CA SER A 43 -1.37 -10.91 -9.98
C SER A 43 -0.03 -11.47 -10.46
N ALA A 44 0.77 -12.06 -9.57
CA ALA A 44 2.05 -12.72 -9.88
C ALA A 44 3.04 -11.86 -10.71
N ARG A 45 2.97 -10.53 -10.58
CA ARG A 45 3.82 -9.60 -11.32
C ARG A 45 5.29 -9.77 -10.98
N PRO A 46 6.22 -9.44 -11.89
CA PRO A 46 7.66 -9.55 -11.62
C PRO A 46 8.16 -8.54 -10.56
N LEU A 47 7.42 -7.44 -10.37
CA LEU A 47 7.73 -6.35 -9.44
C LEU A 47 6.44 -5.84 -8.80
N ILE A 48 6.46 -5.73 -7.47
CA ILE A 48 5.41 -5.08 -6.67
C ILE A 48 6.03 -3.96 -5.82
N VAL A 49 5.20 -2.99 -5.43
CA VAL A 49 5.66 -1.89 -4.58
C VAL A 49 4.76 -1.85 -3.35
N ILE A 50 5.38 -2.01 -2.17
CA ILE A 50 4.69 -1.96 -0.89
C ILE A 50 4.86 -0.55 -0.31
N SER A 51 3.76 0.05 0.11
CA SER A 51 3.74 1.34 0.81
C SER A 51 3.34 1.15 2.26
N TYR A 52 4.22 1.53 3.19
CA TYR A 52 3.96 1.43 4.63
C TYR A 52 3.25 2.66 5.20
N SER A 53 3.00 3.70 4.38
CA SER A 53 2.34 4.92 4.86
C SER A 53 0.90 4.69 5.34
N GLY A 54 0.25 3.62 4.84
CA GLY A 54 -1.10 3.23 5.24
C GLY A 54 -1.19 2.45 6.55
N ASN A 55 -0.07 1.98 7.10
CA ASN A 55 -0.09 1.04 8.23
C ASN A 55 -0.60 1.66 9.55
N LEU A 56 -0.54 2.99 9.66
CA LEU A 56 -1.06 3.76 10.80
C LEU A 56 -2.60 3.88 10.75
N MET A 57 -3.21 3.62 9.59
CA MET A 57 -4.63 3.85 9.34
C MET A 57 -5.56 3.14 10.32
N PRO A 58 -5.40 1.84 10.65
CA PRO A 58 -6.36 1.15 11.50
C PRO A 58 -6.43 1.72 12.91
N GLY A 59 -5.27 2.08 13.49
CA GLY A 59 -5.22 2.73 14.80
C GLY A 59 -5.77 4.15 14.78
N ALA A 60 -5.48 4.92 13.72
CA ALA A 60 -6.03 6.26 13.54
C ALA A 60 -7.57 6.24 13.41
N ILE A 61 -8.13 5.32 12.61
CA ILE A 61 -9.59 5.14 12.47
C ILE A 61 -10.20 4.74 13.81
N LEU A 62 -9.59 3.79 14.53
CA LEU A 62 -10.07 3.37 15.85
C LEU A 62 -10.12 4.55 16.83
N GLY A 63 -9.06 5.36 16.89
CA GLY A 63 -9.02 6.56 17.73
C GLY A 63 -10.10 7.58 17.35
N LEU A 64 -10.34 7.78 16.06
CA LEU A 64 -11.40 8.66 15.58
C LEU A 64 -12.80 8.14 15.93
N LEU A 65 -13.03 6.82 15.88
CA LEU A 65 -14.30 6.22 16.30
C LEU A 65 -14.54 6.37 17.80
N VAL A 66 -13.50 6.19 18.63
CA VAL A 66 -13.56 6.44 20.08
C VAL A 66 -13.89 7.91 20.36
N MET A 67 -13.26 8.84 19.63
CA MET A 67 -13.57 10.27 19.72
C MET A 67 -14.99 10.60 19.30
N LEU A 68 -15.46 10.04 18.19
CA LEU A 68 -16.82 10.24 17.70
C LEU A 68 -17.85 9.79 18.74
N ALA A 69 -17.67 8.58 19.30
CA ALA A 69 -18.54 8.05 20.36
C ALA A 69 -18.53 8.95 21.61
N PHE A 70 -17.37 9.47 21.99
CA PHE A 70 -17.26 10.39 23.13
C PHE A 70 -17.98 11.72 22.87
N VAL A 71 -17.84 12.32 21.69
CA VAL A 71 -18.54 13.56 21.32
C VAL A 71 -20.05 13.36 21.31
N ILE A 72 -20.55 12.24 20.76
CA ILE A 72 -21.96 11.87 20.79
C ILE A 72 -22.48 11.74 22.22
N PHE A 73 -21.71 11.08 23.10
CA PHE A 73 -22.05 10.94 24.51
C PHE A 73 -22.14 12.31 25.21
N GLN A 74 -21.15 13.19 25.01
CA GLN A 74 -21.14 14.53 25.60
C GLN A 74 -22.30 15.42 25.11
N LEU A 75 -22.62 15.35 23.81
CA LEU A 75 -23.80 16.01 23.26
C LEU A 75 -25.09 15.49 23.91
N THR A 76 -25.22 14.17 24.04
CA THR A 76 -26.39 13.53 24.66
C THR A 76 -26.56 13.97 26.12
N VAL A 77 -25.47 14.00 26.89
CA VAL A 77 -25.48 14.48 28.28
C VAL A 77 -25.90 15.94 28.37
N ARG A 78 -25.35 16.81 27.50
CA ARG A 78 -25.70 18.24 27.47
C ARG A 78 -27.14 18.52 27.06
N ILE A 79 -27.68 17.75 26.10
CA ILE A 79 -29.07 17.89 25.65
C ILE A 79 -30.04 17.38 26.73
N ARG A 80 -29.73 16.24 27.36
CA ARG A 80 -30.62 15.63 28.38
C ARG A 80 -30.51 16.28 29.75
N GLY A 81 -29.40 16.98 30.06
CA GLY A 81 -29.20 17.79 31.27
C GLY A 81 -29.15 17.04 32.60
N LYS A 82 -29.51 15.75 32.64
CA LYS A 82 -29.57 14.92 33.85
C LYS A 82 -28.87 13.59 33.60
N VAL A 83 -27.55 13.56 33.80
CA VAL A 83 -26.76 12.32 33.80
C VAL A 83 -25.97 12.28 35.10
N ALA A 84 -25.93 11.12 35.75
CA ALA A 84 -25.19 10.96 36.99
C ALA A 84 -23.71 11.27 36.79
N LEU A 85 -23.12 12.09 37.68
CA LEU A 85 -21.71 12.47 37.63
C LEU A 85 -20.77 11.25 37.65
N SER A 86 -21.19 10.18 38.35
CA SER A 86 -20.46 8.90 38.38
C SER A 86 -20.36 8.22 37.01
N LEU A 87 -21.40 8.34 36.18
CA LEU A 87 -21.43 7.77 34.84
C LEU A 87 -20.56 8.60 33.87
N VAL A 88 -20.59 9.93 34.01
CA VAL A 88 -19.70 10.83 33.26
C VAL A 88 -18.23 10.54 33.59
N ASN A 89 -17.89 10.39 34.87
CA ASN A 89 -16.51 10.07 35.30
C ASN A 89 -16.04 8.69 34.82
N LYS A 90 -16.90 7.68 34.87
CA LYS A 90 -16.60 6.33 34.32
C LYS A 90 -16.34 6.37 32.83
N VAL A 91 -17.21 7.03 32.06
CA VAL A 91 -17.04 7.17 30.61
C VAL A 91 -15.76 7.95 30.29
N ASN A 92 -15.48 9.06 31.00
CA ASN A 92 -14.27 9.84 30.77
C ASN A 92 -12.99 9.03 31.06
N SER A 93 -12.97 8.25 32.15
CA SER A 93 -11.86 7.35 32.46
C SER A 93 -11.69 6.25 31.41
N PHE A 94 -12.79 5.65 30.95
CA PHE A 94 -12.76 4.64 29.90
C PHE A 94 -12.27 5.21 28.57
N THR A 95 -12.81 6.36 28.13
CA THR A 95 -12.40 7.03 26.89
C THR A 95 -10.92 7.39 26.93
N GLY A 96 -10.41 7.89 28.06
CA GLY A 96 -8.98 8.17 28.21
C GLY A 96 -8.13 6.92 28.00
N LYS A 97 -8.50 5.79 28.62
CA LYS A 97 -7.81 4.50 28.41
C LYS A 97 -7.93 4.01 26.96
N ALA A 98 -9.10 4.15 26.36
CA ALA A 98 -9.36 3.74 24.98
C ALA A 98 -8.56 4.59 23.98
N MET A 99 -8.40 5.90 24.23
CA MET A 99 -7.52 6.75 23.44
C MET A 99 -6.07 6.31 23.51
N VAL A 100 -5.55 6.09 24.72
CA VAL A 100 -4.17 5.61 24.91
C VAL A 100 -3.99 4.25 24.22
N ALA A 101 -4.96 3.34 24.35
CA ALA A 101 -4.95 2.06 23.66
C ALA A 101 -4.97 2.23 22.13
N SER A 102 -5.77 3.15 21.58
CA SER A 102 -5.77 3.43 20.14
C SER A 102 -4.44 4.01 19.65
N LEU A 103 -3.79 4.85 20.46
CA LEU A 103 -2.49 5.40 20.14
C LEU A 103 -1.43 4.30 20.11
N VAL A 104 -1.41 3.44 21.12
CA VAL A 104 -0.52 2.26 21.16
C VAL A 104 -0.81 1.34 19.96
N ALA A 105 -2.08 1.09 19.64
CA ALA A 105 -2.49 0.29 18.49
C ALA A 105 -2.06 0.93 17.15
N THR A 106 -2.01 2.25 17.04
CA THR A 106 -1.48 2.93 15.85
C THR A 106 -0.01 2.58 15.63
N PHE A 107 0.82 2.62 16.67
CA PHE A 107 2.24 2.30 16.53
C PHE A 107 2.47 0.78 16.41
N ALA A 108 1.98 -0.01 17.37
CA ALA A 108 2.18 -1.45 17.39
C ALA A 108 1.50 -2.14 16.20
N GLY A 109 0.29 -1.70 15.84
CA GLY A 109 -0.43 -2.20 14.67
C GLY A 109 0.30 -1.86 13.37
N SER A 110 0.95 -0.69 13.30
CA SER A 110 1.73 -0.33 12.11
C SER A 110 2.89 -1.30 11.87
N PHE A 111 3.62 -1.67 12.93
CA PHE A 111 4.68 -2.68 12.84
C PHE A 111 4.13 -4.07 12.52
N ALA A 112 3.06 -4.49 13.18
CA ALA A 112 2.45 -5.80 12.93
C ALA A 112 1.93 -5.95 11.49
N LEU A 113 1.32 -4.89 10.94
CA LEU A 113 0.88 -4.86 9.55
C LEU A 113 2.03 -4.85 8.56
N GLY A 114 3.11 -4.13 8.88
CA GLY A 114 4.34 -4.16 8.08
C GLY A 114 4.90 -5.56 8.00
N TYR A 115 5.09 -6.21 9.16
CA TYR A 115 5.56 -7.59 9.23
C TYR A 115 4.65 -8.58 8.50
N TRP A 116 3.33 -8.41 8.61
CA TRP A 116 2.38 -9.26 7.91
C TRP A 116 2.45 -9.07 6.38
N LEU A 117 2.62 -7.84 5.90
CA LEU A 117 2.81 -7.53 4.48
C LEU A 117 4.10 -8.14 3.95
N ASP A 118 5.20 -7.98 4.67
CA ASP A 118 6.52 -8.52 4.30
C ASP A 118 6.44 -10.04 4.21
N ASN A 119 5.90 -10.69 5.23
CA ASN A 119 5.71 -12.14 5.25
C ASN A 119 4.83 -12.61 4.07
N LYS A 120 3.77 -11.85 3.74
CA LYS A 120 2.91 -12.19 2.60
C LYS A 120 3.63 -12.04 1.25
N ALA A 121 4.52 -11.05 1.12
CA ALA A 121 5.36 -10.86 -0.06
C ALA A 121 6.37 -12.01 -0.20
N GLU A 122 7.05 -12.38 0.88
CA GLU A 122 7.99 -13.50 0.91
C GLU A 122 7.32 -14.83 0.56
N HIS A 123 6.14 -15.10 1.12
CA HIS A 123 5.36 -16.31 0.80
C HIS A 123 4.91 -16.36 -0.66
N ALA A 124 4.77 -15.20 -1.31
CA ALA A 124 4.47 -15.09 -2.73
C ALA A 124 5.74 -15.14 -3.62
N GLY A 125 6.93 -15.39 -3.04
CA GLY A 125 8.19 -15.55 -3.77
C GLY A 125 8.90 -14.24 -4.10
N TYR A 126 8.48 -13.12 -3.51
CA TYR A 126 9.15 -11.84 -3.71
C TYR A 126 10.27 -11.63 -2.69
N GLN A 127 11.30 -10.91 -3.11
CA GLN A 127 12.41 -10.48 -2.28
C GLN A 127 12.49 -8.96 -2.27
N PRO A 128 12.83 -8.33 -1.13
CA PRO A 128 12.95 -6.89 -1.04
C PRO A 128 14.18 -6.41 -1.82
N CYS A 129 14.02 -5.40 -2.66
CA CYS A 129 15.17 -4.76 -3.27
C CYS A 129 15.97 -3.96 -2.23
N PRO A 130 17.31 -3.93 -2.33
CA PRO A 130 18.12 -3.11 -1.44
C PRO A 130 17.70 -1.64 -1.48
N MET A 131 17.77 -0.96 -0.33
CA MET A 131 17.44 0.46 -0.22
C MET A 131 18.18 1.28 -1.27
N PHE A 132 17.50 2.29 -1.84
CA PHE A 132 18.02 3.21 -2.86
C PHE A 132 18.33 2.64 -4.26
N THR A 133 18.02 1.37 -4.53
CA THR A 133 18.22 0.78 -5.88
C THR A 133 17.14 1.23 -6.87
N LEU A 134 15.87 0.93 -6.58
CA LEU A 134 14.73 1.31 -7.42
C LEU A 134 14.02 2.58 -6.93
N LEU A 135 13.59 2.62 -5.65
CA LEU A 135 12.86 3.75 -5.08
C LEU A 135 13.73 4.63 -4.18
N SER A 136 14.76 5.25 -4.74
CA SER A 136 15.68 6.09 -3.95
C SER A 136 15.04 7.37 -3.39
N ASN A 137 13.90 7.80 -3.92
CA ASN A 137 13.25 9.07 -3.56
C ASN A 137 12.09 8.91 -2.57
N ARG A 138 11.83 7.69 -2.06
CA ARG A 138 10.73 7.44 -1.10
C ARG A 138 11.15 6.50 0.01
N VAL A 139 11.09 6.98 1.25
CA VAL A 139 11.47 6.24 2.46
C VAL A 139 10.37 5.29 2.94
N THR A 140 9.11 5.58 2.63
CA THR A 140 7.95 4.77 3.09
C THR A 140 7.53 3.70 2.08
N TYR A 141 8.31 3.50 1.01
CA TYR A 141 8.00 2.56 -0.06
C TYR A 141 9.18 1.61 -0.25
N THR A 142 8.88 0.33 -0.46
CA THR A 142 9.87 -0.68 -0.81
C THR A 142 9.43 -1.43 -2.06
N ALA A 143 10.34 -1.57 -3.03
CA ALA A 143 10.12 -2.46 -4.16
C ALA A 143 10.46 -3.89 -3.76
N TRP A 144 9.63 -4.82 -4.21
CA TRP A 144 9.79 -6.25 -4.02
C TRP A 144 9.73 -6.91 -5.39
N VAL A 145 10.67 -7.81 -5.68
CA VAL A 145 10.83 -8.43 -7.01
C VAL A 145 10.97 -9.94 -6.89
N GLN A 146 10.56 -10.67 -7.92
CA GLN A 146 10.79 -12.13 -7.99
C GLN A 146 12.22 -12.47 -8.42
N ASN A 147 12.89 -11.59 -9.16
CA ASN A 147 14.26 -11.76 -9.61
C ASN A 147 15.11 -10.56 -9.20
N GLU A 148 16.13 -10.78 -8.39
CA GLU A 148 17.02 -9.74 -7.86
C GLU A 148 17.68 -8.89 -8.95
N ALA A 149 17.93 -9.45 -10.14
CA ALA A 149 18.49 -8.69 -11.26
C ALA A 149 17.65 -7.46 -11.66
N LEU A 150 16.33 -7.50 -11.42
CA LEU A 150 15.41 -6.39 -11.67
C LEU A 150 15.70 -5.18 -10.77
N CYS A 151 16.27 -5.38 -9.58
CA CYS A 151 16.61 -4.28 -8.68
C CYS A 151 17.69 -3.36 -9.25
N TYR A 152 18.57 -3.89 -10.10
CA TYR A 152 19.71 -3.18 -10.66
C TYR A 152 19.53 -2.78 -12.14
N ASP A 153 18.39 -3.13 -12.75
CA ASP A 153 18.09 -2.75 -14.13
C ASP A 153 17.77 -1.24 -14.22
N SER A 154 18.59 -0.52 -14.99
CA SER A 154 18.44 0.93 -15.18
C SER A 154 17.12 1.31 -15.85
N ASP A 155 16.58 0.46 -16.72
CA ASP A 155 15.32 0.74 -17.41
C ASP A 155 14.13 0.54 -16.48
N VAL A 156 14.18 -0.48 -15.62
CA VAL A 156 13.20 -0.68 -14.55
C VAL A 156 13.24 0.49 -13.57
N ARG A 157 14.43 0.93 -13.15
CA ARG A 157 14.60 2.11 -12.29
C ARG A 157 14.03 3.39 -12.90
N ARG A 158 14.15 3.57 -14.22
CA ARG A 158 13.60 4.73 -14.93
C ARG A 158 12.08 4.71 -14.96
N ILE A 159 11.47 3.52 -15.05
CA ILE A 159 10.01 3.36 -15.05
C ILE A 159 9.44 3.50 -13.63
N VAL A 160 10.08 2.88 -12.62
CA VAL A 160 9.59 2.85 -11.23
C VAL A 160 10.14 4.06 -10.46
N SER A 161 9.56 5.23 -10.75
CA SER A 161 9.99 6.48 -10.12
C SER A 161 9.15 6.85 -8.89
N ARG A 162 7.83 6.62 -8.95
CA ARG A 162 6.87 7.04 -7.92
C ARG A 162 6.41 5.89 -7.04
N GLY A 163 6.51 4.64 -7.51
CA GLY A 163 6.04 3.45 -6.82
C GLY A 163 4.56 3.15 -7.04
N THR A 164 4.01 3.58 -8.17
CA THR A 164 2.58 3.42 -8.47
C THR A 164 2.29 2.08 -9.15
N VAL A 165 1.04 1.61 -9.02
CA VAL A 165 0.57 0.39 -9.69
C VAL A 165 0.77 0.48 -11.20
N ALA A 166 0.51 1.65 -11.79
CA ALA A 166 0.66 1.88 -13.23
C ALA A 166 2.12 1.67 -13.70
N GLU A 167 3.10 2.10 -12.92
CA GLU A 167 4.52 1.88 -13.22
C GLU A 167 4.86 0.38 -13.14
N THR A 168 4.32 -0.37 -12.17
CA THR A 168 4.55 -1.83 -12.11
C THR A 168 4.02 -2.56 -13.35
N ILE A 169 2.85 -2.15 -13.86
CA ILE A 169 2.26 -2.69 -15.11
C ILE A 169 3.10 -2.30 -16.33
N GLN A 170 3.72 -1.12 -16.29
CA GLN A 170 4.61 -0.67 -17.36
C GLN A 170 5.91 -1.48 -17.38
N VAL A 171 6.47 -1.80 -16.20
CA VAL A 171 7.63 -2.70 -16.08
C VAL A 171 7.31 -4.07 -16.64
N GLU A 172 6.17 -4.66 -16.26
CA GLU A 172 5.73 -5.96 -16.78
C GLU A 172 5.66 -5.97 -18.32
N ARG A 173 4.98 -4.99 -18.91
CA ARG A 173 4.91 -4.85 -20.38
C ARG A 173 6.29 -4.66 -21.02
N HIS A 174 7.18 -3.91 -20.38
CA HIS A 174 8.53 -3.69 -20.88
C HIS A 174 9.34 -5.00 -20.88
N LEU A 175 9.24 -5.79 -19.81
CA LEU A 175 9.92 -7.09 -19.69
C LEU A 175 9.38 -8.09 -20.71
N GLU A 176 8.06 -8.17 -20.90
CA GLU A 176 7.46 -9.02 -21.93
C GLU A 176 7.94 -8.67 -23.34
N GLN A 177 8.08 -7.37 -23.65
CA GLN A 177 8.60 -6.92 -24.94
C GLN A 177 10.06 -7.34 -25.12
N ARG A 178 10.90 -7.20 -24.09
CA ARG A 178 12.30 -7.66 -24.12
C ARG A 178 12.41 -9.15 -24.37
N LEU A 179 11.60 -9.96 -23.66
CA LEU A 179 11.59 -11.42 -23.84
C LEU A 179 11.18 -11.81 -25.26
N LYS A 180 10.15 -11.17 -25.82
CA LYS A 180 9.72 -11.40 -27.22
C LYS A 180 10.82 -11.04 -28.22
N GLN A 181 11.51 -9.91 -28.02
CA GLN A 181 12.62 -9.49 -28.88
C GLN A 181 13.80 -10.47 -28.80
N GLN A 182 14.16 -10.94 -27.61
CA GLN A 182 15.22 -11.93 -27.42
C GLN A 182 14.87 -13.27 -28.07
N ALA A 183 13.65 -13.76 -27.89
CA ALA A 183 13.19 -14.99 -28.52
C ALA A 183 13.18 -14.90 -30.06
N ALA A 184 12.76 -13.75 -30.62
CA ALA A 184 12.80 -13.53 -32.06
C ALA A 184 14.24 -13.51 -32.60
N LYS A 185 15.17 -12.88 -31.87
CA LYS A 185 16.59 -12.84 -32.23
C LYS A 185 17.22 -14.24 -32.22
N LEU A 186 16.93 -15.05 -31.21
CA LEU A 186 17.43 -16.42 -31.12
C LEU A 186 16.91 -17.28 -32.29
N ARG A 187 15.62 -17.21 -32.62
CA ARG A 187 15.05 -17.92 -33.78
C ARG A 187 15.68 -17.49 -35.10
N PHE A 188 15.97 -16.19 -35.25
CA PHE A 188 16.65 -15.69 -36.45
C PHE A 188 18.07 -16.25 -36.57
N LEU A 189 18.83 -16.27 -35.47
CA LEU A 189 20.19 -16.83 -35.44
C LEU A 189 20.19 -18.34 -35.74
N GLU A 190 19.24 -19.10 -35.18
CA GLU A 190 19.08 -20.53 -35.47
C GLU A 190 18.78 -20.79 -36.95
N GLN A 191 17.90 -19.97 -37.57
CA GLN A 191 17.60 -20.08 -39.00
C GLN A 191 18.82 -19.77 -39.87
N GLU A 192 19.59 -18.75 -39.49
CA GLU A 192 20.81 -18.39 -40.22
C GLU A 192 21.87 -19.48 -40.12
N GLU A 193 22.06 -20.09 -38.95
CA GLU A 193 22.98 -21.21 -38.77
C GLU A 193 22.54 -22.44 -39.56
N ALA A 194 21.25 -22.78 -39.58
CA ALA A 194 20.72 -23.87 -40.39
C ALA A 194 20.95 -23.65 -41.89
N LEU A 195 20.72 -22.43 -42.38
CA LEU A 195 20.99 -22.05 -43.76
C LEU A 195 22.48 -22.13 -44.11
N ARG A 196 23.36 -21.68 -43.20
CA ARG A 196 24.82 -21.77 -43.38
C ARG A 196 25.29 -23.22 -43.45
N ARG A 197 24.79 -24.10 -42.56
CA ARG A 197 25.10 -25.54 -42.58
C ARG A 197 24.63 -26.21 -43.87
N ALA A 198 23.41 -25.91 -44.33
CA ALA A 198 22.86 -26.46 -45.57
C ALA A 198 23.72 -26.08 -46.80
N ARG A 199 24.18 -24.82 -46.87
CA ARG A 199 25.09 -24.37 -47.93
C ARG A 199 26.45 -25.08 -47.88
N GLN A 200 27.01 -25.26 -46.68
CA GLN A 200 28.28 -25.98 -46.53
C GLN A 200 28.16 -27.44 -46.99
N THR A 201 27.08 -28.13 -46.62
CA THR A 201 26.84 -29.51 -47.06
C THR A 201 26.65 -29.63 -48.57
N GLN A 202 25.99 -28.66 -49.22
CA GLN A 202 25.84 -28.64 -50.68
C GLN A 202 27.18 -28.43 -51.39
N ASN A 203 28.01 -27.52 -50.90
CA ASN A 203 29.32 -27.28 -51.51
C ASN A 203 30.24 -28.50 -51.39
N THR A 204 30.29 -29.17 -50.24
CA THR A 204 31.05 -30.42 -50.08
C THR A 204 30.53 -31.58 -50.92
N ALA A 205 29.24 -31.56 -51.31
CA ALA A 205 28.66 -32.59 -52.18
C ALA A 205 28.96 -32.34 -53.67
N ASN A 206 29.21 -31.09 -54.08
CA ASN A 206 29.59 -30.75 -55.45
C ASN A 206 31.09 -30.90 -55.73
N ASP A 207 31.93 -30.95 -54.70
CA ASP A 207 33.38 -31.11 -54.82
C ASP A 207 33.85 -32.59 -54.86
N ASN A 208 32.92 -33.55 -54.73
CA ASN A 208 33.15 -35.00 -54.87
C ASN A 208 32.50 -35.55 -56.15
#